data_AF-A1TMU2-F1
#
_entry.id   AF-A1TMU2-F1
#
_cell.length_a   1.000
_cell.length_b   1.000
_cell.length_c   1.000
_cell.angle_alpha   90.00
_cell.angle_beta   90.00
_cell.angle_gamma   90.00
#
_symmetry.space_group_name_H-M   'P 1'
#
loop_
_entity.id
_entity.type
_entity.pdbx_description
1 polymer ?
#
loop_
_entity_poly.entity_id
_entity_poly.type
_entity_poly.pdbx_seq_one_letter_code
_entity_poly.pdbx_strand_id
1 'polypeptide(L)'
;MMKMEFTRDAVLARITEGPVRTLDLAGSRNHEVRQRLRAILEALKAEDLIRSVYIEGIPHLVLKDWDFTDELKLEILTNRSRRMMDGCLEWPGYLDPRRGPMACIGKDSAPTSVRRTIWQIKRGPLGYQQTVRVDCENDRCVEYQHMYLGRREDKAIGKSVTQLQRARIARAKQRTGKLDWEKVRAIRARIDAGATDGELAREYGVAKPTIADVRKHRSWREEGGMFTALIARRTA
;
A
#
# COMPACT_ATOMS: atom_id res chain seq x y z
N MET A 1 -28.09 -33.31 29.72
CA MET A 1 -27.38 -33.26 28.42
C MET A 1 -28.31 -32.56 27.43
N MET A 2 -28.19 -31.24 27.28
CA MET A 2 -29.14 -30.44 26.48
C MET A 2 -28.88 -30.73 25.00
N LYS A 3 -29.84 -31.37 24.32
CA LYS A 3 -29.85 -31.47 22.86
C LYS A 3 -29.97 -30.03 22.34
N MET A 4 -28.89 -29.43 21.85
CA MET A 4 -29.01 -28.21 21.05
C MET A 4 -29.77 -28.59 19.78
N GLU A 5 -31.05 -28.23 19.71
CA GLU A 5 -31.80 -28.28 18.47
C GLU A 5 -31.29 -27.16 17.56
N PHE A 6 -30.57 -27.54 16.51
CA PHE A 6 -30.16 -26.61 15.46
C PHE A 6 -31.39 -26.25 14.64
N THR A 7 -32.12 -25.22 15.08
CA THR A 7 -33.12 -24.58 14.22
C THR A 7 -32.44 -23.56 13.34
N ARG A 8 -33.06 -23.28 12.19
CA ARG A 8 -32.59 -22.26 11.24
C ARG A 8 -32.39 -20.91 11.92
N ASP A 9 -33.38 -20.48 12.71
CA ASP A 9 -33.37 -19.18 13.37
C ASP A 9 -32.32 -19.09 14.47
N ALA A 10 -32.11 -20.16 15.24
CA ALA A 10 -31.06 -20.20 16.26
C ALA A 10 -29.65 -20.10 15.64
N VAL A 11 -29.43 -20.79 14.52
CA VAL A 11 -28.16 -20.70 13.78
C VAL A 11 -27.94 -19.28 13.25
N LEU A 12 -28.97 -18.67 12.66
CA LEU A 12 -28.86 -17.32 12.12
C LEU A 12 -28.62 -16.29 13.23
N ALA A 13 -29.36 -16.36 14.33
CA ALA A 13 -29.20 -15.48 15.48
C ALA A 13 -27.75 -15.51 16.02
N ARG A 14 -27.16 -16.71 16.10
CA ARG A 14 -25.77 -16.87 16.54
C ARG A 14 -24.75 -16.27 15.56
N ILE A 15 -25.02 -16.32 14.26
CA ILE A 15 -24.17 -15.69 13.23
C ILE A 15 -24.34 -14.16 13.23
N THR A 16 -25.52 -13.65 13.60
CA THR A 16 -25.78 -12.21 13.74
C THR A 16 -24.96 -11.57 14.85
N GLU A 17 -24.66 -12.31 15.93
CA GLU A 17 -23.80 -11.82 17.03
C GLU A 17 -22.35 -11.60 16.60
N GLY A 18 -21.88 -12.23 15.52
CA GLY A 18 -20.53 -12.06 15.02
C GLY A 18 -19.99 -13.25 14.23
N PRO A 19 -18.70 -13.21 13.83
CA PRO A 19 -18.07 -14.32 13.12
C PRO A 19 -17.96 -15.56 14.01
N VAL A 20 -18.53 -16.69 13.58
CA VAL A 20 -18.52 -17.94 14.36
C VAL A 20 -17.84 -19.07 13.59
N ARG A 21 -16.93 -19.80 14.24
CA ARG A 21 -16.35 -21.02 13.64
C ARG A 21 -17.42 -22.09 13.53
N THR A 22 -17.44 -22.81 12.42
CA THR A 22 -18.40 -23.92 12.22
C THR A 22 -18.30 -24.99 13.33
N LEU A 23 -17.10 -25.19 13.88
CA LEU A 23 -16.89 -26.12 15.00
C LEU A 23 -17.53 -25.62 16.31
N ASP A 24 -17.41 -24.32 16.59
CA ASP A 24 -18.00 -23.72 17.79
C ASP A 24 -19.53 -23.69 17.69
N LEU A 25 -20.04 -23.41 16.49
CA LEU A 25 -21.47 -23.45 16.21
C LEU A 25 -22.05 -24.85 16.44
N ALA A 26 -21.32 -25.91 16.05
CA ALA A 26 -21.75 -27.28 16.27
C ALA A 26 -21.69 -27.72 17.75
N GLY A 27 -20.82 -27.09 18.56
CA GLY A 27 -20.61 -27.44 19.97
C GLY A 27 -20.14 -28.89 20.23
N SER A 28 -19.88 -29.68 19.18
CA SER A 28 -19.59 -31.11 19.27
C SER A 28 -18.78 -31.59 18.06
N ARG A 29 -17.96 -32.62 18.28
CA ARG A 29 -17.20 -33.32 17.22
C ARG A 29 -18.00 -34.48 16.59
N ASN A 30 -19.22 -34.76 17.06
CA ASN A 30 -20.06 -35.84 16.54
C ASN A 30 -20.45 -35.59 15.07
N HIS A 31 -20.26 -36.59 14.22
CA HIS A 31 -20.54 -36.54 12.78
C HIS A 31 -22.01 -36.22 12.47
N GLU A 32 -22.97 -36.89 13.12
CA GLU A 32 -24.40 -36.71 12.83
C GLU A 32 -24.88 -35.29 13.14
N VAL A 33 -24.40 -34.74 14.26
CA VAL A 33 -24.69 -33.36 14.68
C VAL A 33 -24.18 -32.37 13.62
N ARG A 34 -22.94 -32.57 13.15
CA ARG A 34 -22.34 -31.72 12.12
C ARG A 34 -23.01 -31.87 10.76
N GLN A 35 -23.51 -33.05 10.43
CA GLN A 35 -24.24 -33.29 9.18
C GLN A 35 -25.57 -32.54 9.16
N ARG A 36 -26.33 -32.53 10.27
CA ARG A 36 -27.57 -31.74 10.40
C ARG A 36 -27.29 -30.24 10.29
N LEU A 37 -26.29 -29.74 11.00
CA LEU A 37 -25.88 -28.33 10.90
C LEU A 37 -25.46 -27.97 9.48
N ARG A 38 -24.72 -28.85 8.79
CA ARG A 38 -24.29 -28.62 7.41
C ARG A 38 -25.47 -28.42 6.46
N ALA A 39 -26.53 -29.21 6.58
CA ALA A 39 -27.73 -29.05 5.76
C ALA A 39 -28.36 -27.65 5.92
N ILE A 40 -28.43 -27.14 7.15
CA ILE A 40 -28.94 -25.79 7.44
C ILE A 40 -28.02 -24.72 6.86
N LEU A 41 -26.71 -24.86 7.03
CA LEU A 41 -25.73 -23.90 6.51
C LEU A 41 -25.72 -23.85 4.98
N GLU A 42 -25.85 -24.98 4.30
CA GLU A 42 -25.94 -25.01 2.83
C GLU A 42 -27.23 -24.36 2.34
N ALA A 43 -28.37 -24.55 3.03
CA ALA A 43 -29.60 -23.83 2.72
C ALA A 43 -29.44 -22.30 2.90
N LEU A 44 -28.87 -21.85 4.02
CA LEU A 44 -28.63 -20.43 4.28
C LEU A 44 -27.65 -19.79 3.27
N LYS A 45 -26.67 -20.54 2.79
CA LYS A 45 -25.76 -20.09 1.71
C LYS A 45 -26.47 -20.04 0.36
N ALA A 46 -27.32 -21.02 0.06
CA ALA A 46 -28.09 -21.04 -1.20
C ALA A 46 -29.06 -19.85 -1.29
N GLU A 47 -29.55 -19.40 -0.15
CA GLU A 47 -30.37 -18.19 -0.01
C GLU A 47 -29.55 -16.89 0.11
N ASP A 48 -28.22 -16.98 0.01
CA ASP A 48 -27.30 -15.84 0.04
C ASP A 48 -27.39 -15.00 1.33
N LEU A 49 -27.73 -15.63 2.46
CA LEU A 49 -27.82 -14.96 3.77
C LEU A 49 -26.48 -14.94 4.50
N ILE A 50 -25.64 -15.95 4.25
CA ILE A 50 -24.36 -16.13 4.94
C ILE A 50 -23.23 -16.43 3.96
N ARG A 51 -22.00 -16.08 4.35
CA ARG A 51 -20.78 -16.42 3.62
C ARG A 51 -19.69 -16.89 4.57
N SER A 52 -18.65 -17.50 4.01
CA SER A 52 -17.47 -17.92 4.76
C SER A 52 -16.33 -16.92 4.57
N VAL A 53 -15.73 -16.48 5.66
CA VAL A 53 -14.54 -15.61 5.69
C VAL A 53 -13.42 -16.29 6.45
N TYR A 54 -12.18 -16.03 6.08
CA TYR A 54 -11.01 -16.56 6.77
C TYR A 54 -10.44 -15.50 7.70
N ILE A 55 -10.42 -15.82 9.00
CA ILE A 55 -9.83 -14.99 10.05
C ILE A 55 -8.65 -15.79 10.60
N GLU A 56 -7.44 -15.26 10.46
CA GLU A 56 -6.20 -15.92 10.89
C GLU A 56 -6.02 -17.35 10.31
N GLY A 57 -6.52 -17.56 9.09
CA GLY A 57 -6.47 -18.87 8.40
C GLY A 57 -7.58 -19.84 8.81
N ILE A 58 -8.47 -19.44 9.72
CA ILE A 58 -9.58 -20.26 10.21
C ILE A 58 -10.90 -19.81 9.55
N PRO A 59 -11.68 -20.73 8.97
CA PRO A 59 -12.97 -20.40 8.36
C PRO A 59 -14.01 -20.05 9.44
N HIS A 60 -14.58 -18.86 9.31
CA HIS A 60 -15.70 -18.36 10.11
C HIS A 60 -16.91 -18.12 9.21
N LEU A 61 -18.10 -18.32 9.77
CA LEU A 61 -19.37 -18.00 9.13
C LEU A 61 -19.80 -16.61 9.57
N VAL A 62 -20.23 -15.80 8.61
CA VAL A 62 -20.69 -14.43 8.80
C VAL A 62 -21.91 -14.17 7.93
N LEU A 63 -22.69 -13.14 8.26
CA LEU A 63 -23.74 -12.65 7.36
C LEU A 63 -23.13 -12.15 6.05
N LYS A 64 -23.93 -12.15 4.97
CA LYS A 64 -23.48 -11.68 3.66
C LYS A 64 -22.86 -10.27 3.73
N ASP A 65 -23.59 -9.33 4.32
CA ASP A 65 -23.20 -7.91 4.42
C ASP A 65 -22.30 -7.61 5.62
N TRP A 66 -21.82 -8.64 6.31
CA TRP A 66 -20.90 -8.47 7.42
C TRP A 66 -19.54 -7.98 6.92
N ASP A 67 -19.00 -6.97 7.60
CA ASP A 67 -17.65 -6.46 7.43
C ASP A 67 -16.88 -6.50 8.75
N PHE A 68 -15.56 -6.42 8.66
CA PHE A 68 -14.68 -6.41 9.81
C PHE A 68 -14.92 -5.15 10.65
N THR A 69 -15.33 -5.34 11.91
CA THR A 69 -15.37 -4.26 12.89
C THR A 69 -13.96 -3.78 13.23
N ASP A 70 -13.85 -2.54 13.70
CA ASP A 70 -12.56 -1.94 14.04
C ASP A 70 -11.91 -2.63 15.26
N GLU A 71 -12.72 -3.10 16.21
CA GLU A 71 -12.28 -3.91 17.35
C GLU A 71 -11.66 -5.23 16.89
N LEU A 72 -12.32 -5.95 15.98
CA LEU A 72 -11.83 -7.23 15.47
C LEU A 72 -10.55 -7.04 14.65
N LYS A 73 -10.46 -5.97 13.83
CA LYS A 73 -9.21 -5.63 13.13
C LYS A 73 -8.07 -5.43 14.12
N LEU A 74 -8.30 -4.67 15.18
CA LEU A 74 -7.29 -4.41 16.20
C LEU A 74 -6.86 -5.69 16.92
N GLU A 75 -7.81 -6.56 17.26
CA GLU A 75 -7.56 -7.86 17.89
C GLU A 75 -6.70 -8.76 17.00
N ILE A 76 -7.08 -8.95 15.73
CA ILE A 76 -6.32 -9.74 14.75
C ILE A 76 -4.88 -9.23 14.62
N LEU A 77 -4.70 -7.91 14.51
CA LEU A 77 -3.38 -7.31 14.36
C LEU A 77 -2.53 -7.48 15.63
N THR A 78 -3.15 -7.38 16.80
CA THR A 78 -2.47 -7.48 18.10
C THR A 78 -2.10 -8.93 18.43
N ASN A 79 -3.04 -9.87 18.27
CA ASN A 79 -2.84 -11.30 18.54
C ASN A 79 -1.78 -11.93 17.64
N ARG A 80 -1.71 -11.48 16.39
CA ARG A 80 -0.66 -11.92 15.46
C ARG A 80 0.72 -11.35 15.82
N SER A 81 0.79 -10.27 16.58
CA SER A 81 2.06 -9.60 16.91
C SER A 81 2.73 -10.20 18.15
N ARG A 82 4.06 -10.07 18.23
CA ARG A 82 4.86 -10.57 19.36
C ARG A 82 5.23 -9.42 20.28
N ARG A 83 4.91 -9.54 21.57
CA ARG A 83 5.35 -8.57 22.58
C ARG A 83 6.81 -8.82 22.95
N MET A 84 7.61 -7.76 22.91
CA MET A 84 9.04 -7.76 23.23
C MET A 84 9.29 -7.14 24.61
N MET A 85 10.48 -7.38 25.18
CA MET A 85 10.84 -6.90 26.53
C MET A 85 11.02 -5.38 26.61
N ASP A 86 11.36 -4.74 25.49
CA ASP A 86 11.48 -3.28 25.35
C ASP A 86 10.12 -2.57 25.24
N GLY A 87 9.01 -3.30 25.38
CA GLY A 87 7.65 -2.77 25.21
C GLY A 87 7.18 -2.71 23.77
N CYS A 88 8.03 -3.03 22.77
CA CYS A 88 7.61 -3.07 21.38
C CYS A 88 6.65 -4.24 21.13
N LEU A 89 5.68 -4.00 20.24
CA LEU A 89 4.83 -5.03 19.68
C LEU A 89 5.29 -5.29 18.25
N GLU A 90 6.02 -6.38 18.02
CA GLU A 90 6.62 -6.70 16.74
C GLU A 90 5.66 -7.39 15.79
N TRP A 91 5.54 -6.84 14.58
CA TRP A 91 4.81 -7.46 13.49
C TRP A 91 5.65 -8.57 12.82
N PRO A 92 5.18 -9.83 12.83
CA PRO A 92 5.92 -10.93 12.19
C PRO A 92 5.68 -11.04 10.68
N GLY A 93 4.76 -10.25 10.12
CA GLY A 93 4.40 -10.30 8.70
C GLY A 93 5.32 -9.48 7.79
N TYR A 94 4.82 -9.19 6.59
CA TYR A 94 5.58 -8.43 5.59
C TYR A 94 5.89 -7.00 6.06
N LEU A 95 7.14 -6.58 5.83
CA LEU A 95 7.65 -5.25 6.09
C LEU A 95 7.95 -4.56 4.76
N ASP A 96 7.14 -3.56 4.40
CA ASP A 96 7.38 -2.74 3.20
C ASP A 96 8.49 -1.71 3.50
N PRO A 97 9.55 -1.61 2.65
CA PRO A 97 10.67 -0.68 2.89
C PRO A 97 10.28 0.80 2.97
N ARG A 98 9.10 1.19 2.47
CA ARG A 98 8.62 2.58 2.46
C ARG A 98 7.50 2.80 3.47
N ARG A 99 6.57 1.86 3.60
CA ARG A 99 5.33 1.96 4.37
C ARG A 99 5.39 1.27 5.73
N GLY A 100 6.39 0.44 5.98
CA GLY A 100 6.54 -0.32 7.22
C GLY A 100 5.66 -1.57 7.24
N PRO A 101 5.21 -2.04 8.42
CA PRO A 101 4.44 -3.27 8.58
C PRO A 101 3.13 -3.26 7.79
N MET A 102 2.89 -4.32 7.01
CA MET A 102 1.72 -4.47 6.15
C MET A 102 0.90 -5.72 6.50
N ALA A 103 -0.42 -5.61 6.38
CA ALA A 103 -1.36 -6.72 6.57
C ALA A 103 -2.49 -6.70 5.53
N CYS A 104 -3.04 -7.87 5.26
CA CYS A 104 -4.33 -8.04 4.58
C CYS A 104 -5.32 -8.57 5.62
N ILE A 105 -6.39 -7.81 5.90
CA ILE A 105 -7.44 -8.22 6.83
C ILE A 105 -8.62 -8.69 5.98
N GLY A 106 -8.75 -10.00 5.81
CA GLY A 106 -9.68 -10.61 4.85
C GLY A 106 -8.99 -11.00 3.54
N LYS A 107 -9.62 -11.92 2.79
CA LYS A 107 -9.05 -12.54 1.58
C LYS A 107 -8.98 -11.56 0.40
N ASP A 108 -9.97 -10.68 0.27
CA ASP A 108 -10.11 -9.76 -0.86
C ASP A 108 -9.64 -8.33 -0.54
N SER A 109 -9.11 -8.12 0.67
CA SER A 109 -8.67 -6.81 1.12
C SER A 109 -7.29 -6.47 0.58
N ALA A 110 -7.15 -5.26 0.04
CA ALA A 110 -5.87 -4.75 -0.38
C ALA A 110 -4.89 -4.66 0.81
N PRO A 111 -3.57 -4.90 0.59
CA PRO A 111 -2.57 -4.74 1.63
C PRO A 111 -2.59 -3.32 2.20
N THR A 112 -2.84 -3.21 3.50
CA THR A 112 -2.85 -1.93 4.22
C THR A 112 -1.73 -1.87 5.25
N SER A 113 -1.32 -0.65 5.61
CA SER A 113 -0.32 -0.43 6.65
C SER A 113 -0.93 -0.70 8.02
N VAL A 114 -0.32 -1.61 8.79
CA VAL A 114 -0.78 -2.00 10.13
C VAL A 114 -0.81 -0.78 11.05
N ARG A 115 0.25 0.02 11.04
CA ARG A 115 0.35 1.26 11.85
C ARG A 115 -0.77 2.24 11.52
N ARG A 116 -1.07 2.41 10.22
CA ARG A 116 -2.16 3.29 9.78
C ARG A 116 -3.51 2.79 10.28
N THR A 117 -3.78 1.49 10.16
CA THR A 117 -5.02 0.87 10.64
C THR A 117 -5.18 1.06 12.16
N ILE A 118 -4.17 0.72 12.95
CA ILE A 118 -4.21 0.86 14.42
C ILE A 118 -4.44 2.33 14.82
N TRP A 119 -3.77 3.27 14.16
CA TRP A 119 -3.98 4.69 14.42
C TRP A 119 -5.40 5.13 14.08
N GLN A 120 -5.94 4.72 12.92
CA GLN A 120 -7.28 5.12 12.49
C GLN A 120 -8.35 4.61 13.45
N ILE A 121 -8.21 3.38 13.94
CA ILE A 121 -9.11 2.79 14.93
C ILE A 121 -9.06 3.57 16.25
N LYS A 122 -7.85 3.95 16.72
CA LYS A 122 -7.68 4.59 18.04
C LYS A 122 -7.85 6.10 18.08
N ARG A 123 -7.58 6.83 16.98
CA ARG A 123 -7.63 8.31 16.91
C ARG A 123 -8.49 8.86 15.80
N GLY A 124 -8.93 8.05 14.85
CA GLY A 124 -9.72 8.49 13.71
C GLY A 124 -8.91 8.75 12.43
N PRO A 125 -9.57 9.32 11.40
CA PRO A 125 -9.06 9.32 10.04
C PRO A 125 -7.78 10.15 9.88
N LEU A 126 -6.96 9.72 8.92
CA LEU A 126 -5.68 10.35 8.59
C LEU A 126 -5.75 11.03 7.23
N GLY A 127 -5.31 12.28 7.17
CA GLY A 127 -5.19 13.04 5.92
C GLY A 127 -4.14 12.46 4.96
N TYR A 128 -4.20 12.90 3.70
CA TYR A 128 -3.35 12.39 2.61
C TYR A 128 -1.84 12.54 2.86
N GLN A 129 -1.43 13.65 3.48
CA GLN A 129 -0.02 13.95 3.77
C GLN A 129 0.45 13.41 5.13
N GLN A 130 -0.44 12.85 5.94
CA GLN A 130 -0.12 12.35 7.26
C GLN A 130 0.40 10.91 7.19
N THR A 131 1.50 10.65 7.88
CA THR A 131 2.15 9.35 7.98
C THR A 131 2.28 8.96 9.45
N VAL A 132 1.96 7.72 9.77
CA VAL A 132 2.18 7.18 11.12
C VAL A 132 3.61 6.67 11.19
N ARG A 133 4.37 7.19 12.14
CA ARG A 133 5.76 6.84 12.40
C ARG A 133 5.88 6.24 13.78
N VAL A 134 7.03 5.64 14.04
CA VAL A 134 7.39 5.14 15.38
C VAL A 134 8.60 5.89 15.90
N ASP A 135 8.62 6.12 17.21
CA ASP A 135 9.76 6.71 17.92
C ASP A 135 10.79 5.66 18.37
N CYS A 136 10.34 4.43 18.62
CA CYS A 136 11.22 3.28 18.78
C CYS A 136 12.00 3.02 17.47
N GLU A 137 13.30 2.72 17.59
CA GLU A 137 14.17 2.38 16.44
C GLU A 137 13.83 1.01 15.80
N ASN A 138 12.64 0.47 16.10
CA ASN A 138 12.16 -0.81 15.61
C ASN A 138 11.16 -0.62 14.45
N ASP A 139 11.64 -0.87 13.23
CA ASP A 139 10.82 -0.79 12.01
C ASP A 139 9.65 -1.78 11.96
N ARG A 140 9.66 -2.84 12.77
CA ARG A 140 8.55 -3.81 12.88
C ARG A 140 7.54 -3.46 13.96
N CYS A 141 7.81 -2.46 14.79
CA CYS A 141 6.93 -2.11 15.89
C CYS A 141 5.56 -1.60 15.41
N VAL A 142 4.51 -2.12 16.01
CA VAL A 142 3.10 -1.73 15.80
C VAL A 142 2.41 -1.38 17.13
N GLU A 143 3.18 -1.16 18.21
CA GLU A 143 2.64 -0.67 19.49
C GLU A 143 2.18 0.78 19.32
N TYR A 144 0.95 1.07 19.73
CA TYR A 144 0.32 2.36 19.52
C TYR A 144 0.99 3.48 20.32
N GLN A 145 1.46 3.17 21.54
CA GLN A 145 2.13 4.16 22.40
C GLN A 145 3.43 4.68 21.79
N HIS A 146 4.11 3.88 20.95
CA HIS A 146 5.31 4.28 20.23
C HIS A 146 4.99 5.03 18.92
N MET A 147 3.71 5.23 18.57
CA MET A 147 3.33 5.88 17.33
C MET A 147 3.18 7.39 17.48
N TYR A 148 3.58 8.13 16.45
CA TYR A 148 3.31 9.56 16.31
C TYR A 148 2.99 9.96 14.87
N LEU A 149 2.39 11.14 14.70
CA LEU A 149 2.09 11.71 13.39
C LEU A 149 3.30 12.46 12.83
N GLY A 150 3.82 11.99 11.71
CA GLY A 150 4.72 12.74 10.85
C GLY A 150 4.03 13.16 9.55
N ARG A 151 4.71 13.97 8.75
CA ARG A 151 4.29 14.28 7.39
C ARG A 151 5.11 13.51 6.37
N ARG A 152 4.56 13.31 5.18
CA ARG A 152 5.27 12.65 4.08
C ARG A 152 6.54 13.41 3.67
N GLU A 153 6.51 14.74 3.77
CA GLU A 153 7.60 15.63 3.38
C GLU A 153 8.81 15.56 4.32
N ASP A 154 8.65 15.27 5.61
CA ASP A 154 9.78 15.32 6.55
C ASP A 154 10.88 14.30 6.22
N LYS A 155 10.58 13.21 5.49
CA LYS A 155 11.61 12.27 5.03
C LYS A 155 12.52 12.86 3.95
N ALA A 156 12.04 13.88 3.23
CA ALA A 156 12.72 14.51 2.10
C ALA A 156 13.46 15.80 2.49
N ILE A 157 13.04 16.47 3.57
CA ILE A 157 13.70 17.69 4.06
C ILE A 157 15.16 17.38 4.41
N GLY A 158 16.10 18.17 3.86
CA GLY A 158 17.54 18.05 4.13
C GLY A 158 18.27 16.93 3.38
N LYS A 159 17.58 16.02 2.66
CA LYS A 159 18.26 14.96 1.89
C LYS A 159 18.58 15.42 0.46
N SER A 160 19.86 15.59 0.17
CA SER A 160 20.32 15.90 -1.19
C SER A 160 20.11 14.69 -2.12
N VAL A 161 19.41 14.89 -3.24
CA VAL A 161 19.25 13.87 -4.28
C VAL A 161 20.61 13.60 -4.94
N THR A 162 21.06 12.35 -4.92
CA THR A 162 22.35 11.95 -5.51
C THR A 162 22.36 12.15 -7.03
N GLN A 163 23.54 12.28 -7.64
CA GLN A 163 23.65 12.44 -9.10
C GLN A 163 23.00 11.26 -9.85
N LEU A 164 23.18 10.02 -9.35
CA LEU A 164 22.54 8.82 -9.91
C LEU A 164 21.02 8.87 -9.81
N GLN A 165 20.48 9.35 -8.68
CA GLN A 165 19.03 9.52 -8.53
C GLN A 165 18.50 10.60 -9.49
N ARG A 166 19.22 11.72 -9.67
CA ARG A 166 18.86 12.75 -10.65
C ARG A 166 18.83 12.20 -12.08
N ALA A 167 19.85 11.43 -12.47
CA ALA A 167 19.93 10.80 -13.79
C ALA A 167 18.75 9.83 -14.01
N ARG A 168 18.42 8.98 -13.03
CA ARG A 168 17.26 8.07 -13.10
C ARG A 168 15.94 8.82 -13.27
N ILE A 169 15.73 9.90 -12.52
CA ILE A 169 14.53 10.75 -12.64
C ILE A 169 14.48 11.40 -14.02
N ALA A 170 15.60 11.91 -14.53
CA ALA A 170 15.69 12.50 -15.86
C ALA A 170 15.33 11.48 -16.95
N ARG A 171 15.92 10.28 -16.94
CA ARG A 171 15.61 9.21 -17.89
C ARG A 171 14.14 8.79 -17.86
N ALA A 172 13.55 8.69 -16.67
CA ALA A 172 12.13 8.37 -16.52
C ALA A 172 11.23 9.45 -17.17
N LYS A 173 11.55 10.74 -16.96
CA LYS A 173 10.85 11.87 -17.60
C LYS A 173 11.04 11.89 -19.12
N GLN A 174 12.23 11.56 -19.61
CA GLN A 174 12.54 11.48 -21.03
C GLN A 174 11.69 10.41 -21.73
N ARG A 175 11.51 9.23 -21.11
CA ARG A 175 10.74 8.11 -21.70
C ARG A 175 9.27 8.46 -21.97
N THR A 176 8.67 9.31 -21.15
CA THR A 176 7.25 9.71 -21.27
C THR A 176 7.07 11.10 -21.87
N GLY A 177 8.16 11.76 -22.27
CA GLY A 177 8.16 13.13 -22.76
C GLY A 177 7.77 13.21 -24.25
N LYS A 178 7.48 14.43 -24.70
CA LYS A 178 7.22 14.73 -26.14
C LYS A 178 8.47 14.64 -27.01
N LEU A 179 9.64 14.76 -26.39
CA LEU A 179 10.95 14.71 -27.05
C LEU A 179 11.59 13.35 -26.83
N ASP A 180 12.30 12.87 -27.84
CA ASP A 180 13.18 11.70 -27.83
C ASP A 180 14.58 12.12 -28.30
N TRP A 181 15.53 11.19 -28.31
CA TRP A 181 16.92 11.49 -28.70
C TRP A 181 17.07 11.95 -30.15
N GLU A 182 16.22 11.48 -31.06
CA GLU A 182 16.24 11.88 -32.47
C GLU A 182 15.80 13.34 -32.61
N LYS A 183 14.65 13.70 -32.01
CA LYS A 183 14.15 15.08 -31.97
C LYS A 183 15.13 16.01 -31.26
N VAL A 184 15.76 15.56 -30.18
CA VAL A 184 16.78 16.35 -29.46
C VAL A 184 17.98 16.67 -30.34
N ARG A 185 18.45 15.70 -31.13
CA ARG A 185 19.55 15.92 -32.09
C ARG A 185 19.13 16.85 -33.22
N ALA A 186 17.91 16.69 -33.75
CA ALA A 186 17.35 17.58 -34.77
C ALA A 186 17.19 19.02 -34.26
N ILE A 187 16.70 19.21 -33.03
CA ILE A 187 16.59 20.50 -32.37
C ILE A 187 17.97 21.16 -32.27
N ARG A 188 19.00 20.44 -31.82
CA ARG A 188 20.37 20.96 -31.72
C ARG A 188 20.92 21.38 -33.08
N ALA A 189 20.81 20.53 -34.09
CA ALA A 189 21.28 20.84 -35.44
C ALA A 189 20.58 22.06 -36.04
N ARG A 190 19.28 22.22 -35.80
CA ARG A 190 18.53 23.40 -36.26
C ARG A 190 18.89 24.68 -35.52
N ILE A 191 19.19 24.60 -34.23
CA ILE A 191 19.71 25.74 -33.45
C ILE A 191 21.07 26.18 -34.01
N ASP A 192 21.95 25.23 -34.32
CA ASP A 192 23.26 25.51 -34.91
C ASP A 192 23.12 26.15 -36.31
N ALA A 193 22.04 25.80 -37.04
CA ALA A 193 21.66 26.43 -38.30
C ALA A 193 20.91 27.78 -38.14
N GLY A 194 20.74 28.29 -36.92
CA GLY A 194 20.17 29.62 -36.64
C GLY A 194 18.68 29.65 -36.26
N ALA A 195 18.01 28.51 -36.09
CA ALA A 195 16.61 28.49 -35.66
C ALA A 195 16.46 29.00 -34.21
N THR A 196 15.37 29.71 -33.92
CA THR A 196 15.14 30.26 -32.59
C THR A 196 14.48 29.27 -31.64
N ASP A 197 14.76 29.39 -30.34
CA ASP A 197 14.13 28.56 -29.30
C ASP A 197 12.58 28.61 -29.35
N GLY A 198 11.99 29.72 -29.83
CA GLY A 198 10.54 29.93 -29.90
C GLY A 198 9.88 29.24 -31.11
N GLU A 199 10.57 29.16 -32.24
CA GLU A 199 10.09 28.42 -33.42
C GLU A 199 10.05 26.93 -33.13
N LEU A 200 11.14 26.39 -32.58
CA LEU A 200 11.27 24.98 -32.23
C LEU A 200 10.31 24.59 -31.10
N ALA A 201 10.07 25.50 -30.14
CA ALA A 201 9.08 25.26 -29.09
C ALA A 201 7.66 25.03 -29.65
N ARG A 202 7.25 25.85 -30.63
CA ARG A 202 5.94 25.71 -31.30
C ARG A 202 5.88 24.43 -32.14
N GLU A 203 6.93 24.16 -32.92
CA GLU A 203 7.00 23.00 -33.80
C GLU A 203 6.92 21.68 -33.03
N TYR A 204 7.70 21.54 -31.94
CA TYR A 204 7.74 20.32 -31.14
C TYR A 204 6.70 20.30 -30.00
N GLY A 205 5.86 21.34 -29.89
CA GLY A 205 4.81 21.44 -28.89
C GLY A 205 5.31 21.43 -27.43
N VAL A 206 6.48 22.02 -27.18
CA VAL A 206 7.12 22.11 -25.87
C VAL A 206 7.31 23.56 -25.43
N ALA A 207 7.51 23.80 -24.14
CA ALA A 207 7.79 25.14 -23.64
C ALA A 207 9.19 25.62 -24.08
N LYS A 208 9.35 26.93 -24.34
CA LYS A 208 10.63 27.57 -24.70
C LYS A 208 11.78 27.22 -23.73
N PRO A 209 11.59 27.17 -22.39
CA PRO A 209 12.64 26.74 -21.46
C PRO A 209 13.14 25.31 -21.71
N THR A 210 12.28 24.41 -22.18
CA THR A 210 12.65 23.03 -22.51
C THR A 210 13.64 22.99 -23.67
N ILE A 211 13.42 23.80 -24.71
CA ILE A 211 14.37 23.94 -25.83
C ILE A 211 15.69 24.55 -25.37
N ALA A 212 15.63 25.59 -24.53
CA ALA A 212 16.85 26.19 -23.96
C ALA A 212 17.65 25.20 -23.11
N ASP A 213 17.00 24.30 -22.37
CA ASP A 213 17.66 23.25 -21.60
C ASP A 213 18.22 22.11 -22.47
N VAL A 214 17.58 21.80 -23.60
CA VAL A 214 18.11 20.89 -24.62
C VAL A 214 19.40 21.47 -25.23
N ARG A 215 19.36 22.75 -25.62
CA ARG A 215 20.49 23.51 -26.17
C ARG A 215 21.67 23.57 -25.21
N LYS A 216 21.41 23.85 -23.93
CA LYS A 216 22.44 23.95 -22.88
C LYS A 216 22.86 22.59 -22.30
N HIS A 217 22.40 21.48 -22.86
CA HIS A 217 22.66 20.12 -22.34
C HIS A 217 22.31 19.96 -20.84
N ARG A 218 21.27 20.65 -20.36
CA ARG A 218 20.83 20.57 -18.95
C ARG A 218 19.88 19.40 -18.70
N SER A 219 18.97 19.13 -19.64
CA SER A 219 17.92 18.08 -19.50
C SER A 219 18.18 16.80 -20.31
N TRP A 220 18.89 16.90 -21.44
CA TRP A 220 19.23 15.77 -22.32
C TRP A 220 20.74 15.60 -22.45
N ARG A 221 21.34 14.89 -21.49
CA ARG A 221 22.79 14.63 -21.44
C ARG A 221 23.09 13.24 -22.00
N GLU A 222 24.03 13.17 -22.93
CA GLU A 222 24.55 11.89 -23.42
C GLU A 222 25.54 11.35 -22.37
N GLU A 223 25.05 10.46 -21.51
CA GLU A 223 25.85 9.78 -20.49
C GLU A 223 26.55 8.57 -21.13
N GLY A 224 27.88 8.64 -21.33
CA GLY A 224 28.66 7.46 -21.76
C GLY A 224 29.81 7.70 -22.75
N GLY A 225 30.07 8.94 -23.17
CA GLY A 225 31.23 9.25 -24.02
C GLY A 225 32.47 9.55 -23.19
N MET A 226 33.65 9.12 -23.67
CA MET A 226 34.97 9.44 -23.06
C MET A 226 35.19 10.96 -22.90
N PHE A 227 34.47 11.78 -23.66
CA PHE A 227 34.57 13.24 -23.66
C PHE A 227 33.40 13.98 -22.96
N THR A 228 32.43 13.26 -22.37
CA THR A 228 31.26 13.89 -21.72
C THR A 228 31.66 14.84 -20.59
N ALA A 229 32.77 14.57 -19.90
CA ALA A 229 33.30 15.42 -18.83
C ALA A 229 33.85 16.79 -19.32
N LEU A 230 34.26 16.91 -20.59
CA LEU A 230 34.80 18.16 -21.15
C LEU A 230 33.69 19.15 -21.52
N ILE A 231 32.52 18.64 -21.94
CA ILE A 231 31.36 19.48 -22.31
C ILE A 231 30.78 20.19 -21.08
N ALA A 232 30.82 19.55 -19.91
CA ALA A 232 30.32 20.13 -18.66
C ALA A 232 31.08 21.39 -18.20
N ARG A 233 32.37 21.53 -18.54
CA ARG A 233 33.20 22.68 -18.14
C ARG A 233 32.95 23.97 -18.93
N ARG A 234 32.27 23.89 -20.08
CA ARG A 234 31.99 25.06 -20.95
C ARG A 234 30.74 25.85 -20.56
N THR A 235 29.98 25.38 -19.57
CA THR A 235 28.65 25.91 -19.21
C THR A 235 28.54 26.36 -17.75
N ALA A 236 29.66 26.46 -17.04
CA ALA A 236 29.77 27.10 -15.74
C ALA A 236 30.00 28.60 -15.90
#